data_AF-T1BYZ5-F1
#
_entry.id   AF-T1BYZ5-F1
#
_cell.length_a   1.000
_cell.length_b   1.000
_cell.length_c   1.000
_cell.angle_alpha   90.00
_cell.angle_beta   90.00
_cell.angle_gamma   90.00
#
_symmetry.space_group_name_H-M   'P 1'
#
loop_
_entity.id
_entity.type
_entity.pdbx_description
1 polymer ?
#
loop_
_entity_poly.entity_id
_entity_poly.type
_entity_poly.pdbx_seq_one_letter_code
_entity_poly.pdbx_strand_id
1 'polypeptide(L)'
;EASQLTGSIGMLASASIGGKTGLYEPIHGSAPDIAGKNIANPMAMILSLALLFRYSLNREDLAQRIERAVSSVLAQGFRTADIAQVRGQVLGTREMGEKIIREYSRV
;
A
#
# COMPACT_ATOMS: atom_id res chain seq x y z
N GLU A 1 4.43 17.71 5.31
CA GLU A 1 3.20 18.40 5.78
C GLU A 1 1.92 17.88 5.11
N ALA A 2 1.88 17.64 3.78
CA ALA A 2 0.72 17.01 3.14
C ALA A 2 0.42 15.56 3.58
N SER A 3 1.43 14.81 4.04
CA SER A 3 1.28 13.41 4.44
C SER A 3 0.43 13.19 5.70
N GLN A 4 0.40 14.15 6.63
CA GLN A 4 -0.43 14.08 7.84
C GLN A 4 -1.90 14.41 7.56
N LEU A 5 -2.19 15.22 6.53
CA LEU A 5 -3.56 15.63 6.17
C LEU A 5 -4.42 14.49 5.62
N THR A 6 -3.81 13.43 5.09
CA THR A 6 -4.53 12.26 4.53
C THR A 6 -4.99 11.25 5.59
N GLY A 7 -4.63 11.45 6.86
CA GLY A 7 -5.10 10.62 7.98
C GLY A 7 -4.43 9.25 8.11
N SER A 8 -3.66 8.78 7.12
CA SER A 8 -2.81 7.59 7.27
C SER A 8 -1.53 7.66 6.44
N ILE A 9 -0.41 7.80 7.14
CA ILE A 9 0.94 7.73 6.55
C ILE A 9 1.21 6.34 5.94
N GLY A 10 0.58 5.28 6.48
CA GLY A 10 0.73 3.90 6.02
C GLY A 10 0.17 3.61 4.61
N MET A 11 -0.52 4.59 4.00
CA MET A 11 -1.09 4.50 2.65
C MET A 11 -0.30 5.27 1.59
N LEU A 12 0.69 6.05 1.99
CA LEU A 12 1.33 7.02 1.10
C LEU A 12 2.53 6.40 0.37
N ALA A 13 2.32 6.13 -0.91
CA ALA A 13 3.36 5.73 -1.85
C ALA A 13 4.26 6.90 -2.25
N SER A 14 5.48 6.61 -2.68
CA SER A 14 6.39 7.61 -3.25
C SER A 14 7.23 7.07 -4.40
N ALA A 15 7.64 7.99 -5.27
CA ALA A 15 8.54 7.73 -6.38
C ALA A 15 9.51 8.92 -6.52
N SER A 16 10.81 8.61 -6.56
CA SER A 16 11.87 9.55 -6.90
C SER A 16 12.39 9.22 -8.29
N ILE A 17 12.07 10.08 -9.26
CA ILE A 17 12.28 9.86 -10.71
C ILE A 17 13.11 11.01 -11.26
N GLY A 18 14.01 10.74 -12.22
CA GLY A 18 14.83 11.76 -12.89
C GLY A 18 16.29 11.34 -13.13
N GLY A 19 16.73 10.24 -12.53
CA GLY A 19 18.04 9.62 -12.81
C GLY A 19 17.96 8.47 -13.83
N LYS A 20 19.07 7.74 -14.00
CA LYS A 20 19.12 6.51 -14.82
C LYS A 20 18.21 5.39 -14.28
N THR A 21 17.89 5.44 -13.00
CA THR A 21 17.05 4.47 -12.28
C THR A 21 16.06 5.24 -11.42
N GLY A 22 14.81 4.75 -11.33
CA GLY A 22 13.81 5.27 -10.40
C GLY A 22 13.88 4.55 -9.04
N LEU A 23 13.63 5.28 -7.96
CA LEU A 23 13.48 4.72 -6.60
C LEU A 23 12.02 4.80 -6.18
N TYR A 24 11.47 3.70 -5.67
CA TYR A 24 10.08 3.56 -5.26
C TYR A 24 10.03 2.98 -3.86
N GLU A 25 9.45 3.72 -2.92
CA GLU A 25 9.44 3.36 -1.50
C GLU A 25 8.20 3.91 -0.80
N PRO A 26 7.73 3.31 0.30
CA PRO A 26 6.71 3.93 1.13
C PRO A 26 7.34 5.12 1.89
N ILE A 27 6.55 6.16 2.17
CA ILE A 27 7.09 7.30 2.94
C ILE A 27 7.23 7.00 4.44
N HIS A 28 6.59 5.95 4.94
CA HIS A 28 6.67 5.60 6.36
C HIS A 28 8.06 5.07 6.70
N GLY A 29 8.52 5.31 7.92
CA GLY A 29 9.80 4.78 8.40
C GLY A 29 9.77 3.27 8.69
N SER A 30 10.82 2.78 9.34
CA SER A 30 11.02 1.36 9.65
C SER A 30 10.10 0.79 10.74
N ALA A 31 9.48 1.65 11.57
CA ALA A 31 8.60 1.27 12.68
C ALA A 31 9.17 0.11 13.55
N PRO A 32 10.33 0.32 14.20
CA PRO A 32 11.08 -0.76 14.85
C PRO A 32 10.34 -1.40 16.03
N ASP A 33 9.43 -0.66 16.66
CA ASP A 33 8.58 -1.11 17.77
C ASP A 33 7.56 -2.18 17.34
N ILE A 34 7.21 -2.25 16.05
CA ILE A 34 6.27 -3.24 15.49
C ILE A 34 6.93 -4.26 14.55
N ALA A 35 8.25 -4.18 14.38
CA ALA A 35 8.99 -5.11 13.54
C ALA A 35 8.78 -6.57 14.00
N GLY A 36 8.52 -7.46 13.04
CA GLY A 36 8.29 -8.89 13.31
C GLY A 36 6.92 -9.23 13.92
N LYS A 37 6.05 -8.25 14.19
CA LYS A 37 4.75 -8.49 14.86
C LYS A 37 3.57 -8.73 13.90
N ASN A 38 3.80 -8.72 12.59
CA ASN A 38 2.75 -8.86 11.56
C ASN A 38 1.62 -7.81 11.68
N ILE A 39 1.92 -6.58 12.09
CA ILE A 39 0.90 -5.50 12.26
C ILE A 39 1.20 -4.24 11.43
N ALA A 40 2.30 -4.23 10.66
CA ALA A 40 2.60 -3.13 9.75
C ALA A 40 1.60 -3.10 8.57
N ASN A 41 1.31 -1.90 8.07
CA ASN A 41 0.50 -1.72 6.88
C ASN A 41 1.34 -1.94 5.61
N PRO A 42 1.05 -2.97 4.78
CA PRO A 42 1.83 -3.22 3.57
C PRO A 42 1.43 -2.31 2.39
N MET A 43 0.33 -1.56 2.49
CA MET A 43 -0.31 -0.95 1.33
C MET A 43 0.50 0.19 0.70
N ALA A 44 1.20 1.02 1.49
CA ALA A 44 2.08 2.05 0.91
C ALA A 44 3.16 1.43 0.00
N MET A 45 3.82 0.36 0.43
CA MET A 45 4.83 -0.32 -0.38
C MET A 45 4.22 -0.94 -1.65
N ILE A 46 3.03 -1.56 -1.53
CA ILE A 46 2.30 -2.13 -2.67
C ILE A 46 1.90 -1.03 -3.67
N LEU A 47 1.46 0.13 -3.20
CA LEU A 47 1.13 1.26 -4.06
C LEU A 47 2.39 1.89 -4.68
N SER A 48 3.53 1.88 -4.00
CA SER A 48 4.82 2.28 -4.61
C SER A 48 5.22 1.33 -5.75
N LEU A 49 4.88 0.04 -5.68
CA LEU A 49 5.03 -0.88 -6.81
C LEU A 49 4.11 -0.50 -7.99
N ALA A 50 2.90 0.00 -7.75
CA ALA A 50 2.05 0.53 -8.82
C ALA A 50 2.71 1.73 -9.52
N LEU A 51 3.36 2.63 -8.77
CA LEU A 51 4.13 3.73 -9.34
C LEU A 51 5.32 3.24 -10.19
N LEU A 52 5.98 2.16 -9.77
CA LEU A 52 7.05 1.53 -10.56
C LEU A 52 6.53 1.03 -11.90
N PHE A 53 5.42 0.29 -11.91
CA PHE A 53 4.80 -0.19 -13.15
C PHE A 53 4.42 0.97 -14.08
N ARG A 54 3.83 2.02 -13.51
CA ARG A 54 3.40 3.23 -14.22
C ARG A 54 4.57 3.97 -14.85
N TYR A 55 5.57 4.35 -14.05
CA TYR A 55 6.59 5.31 -14.47
C TYR A 55 7.86 4.69 -15.06
N SER A 56 8.27 3.50 -14.61
CA SER A 56 9.50 2.86 -15.09
C SER A 56 9.25 1.76 -16.11
N LEU A 57 8.10 1.07 -16.04
CA LEU A 57 7.84 -0.09 -16.91
C LEU A 57 6.79 0.16 -17.99
N ASN A 58 6.17 1.35 -18.02
CA ASN A 58 5.11 1.71 -18.96
C ASN A 58 3.96 0.68 -18.98
N ARG A 59 3.60 0.17 -17.80
CA ARG A 59 2.54 -0.81 -17.57
C ARG A 59 1.43 -0.21 -16.71
N GLU A 60 0.74 0.77 -17.29
CA GLU A 60 -0.43 1.42 -16.67
C GLU A 60 -1.53 0.42 -16.33
N ASP A 61 -1.70 -0.63 -17.15
CA ASP A 61 -2.66 -1.71 -16.91
C ASP A 61 -2.39 -2.45 -15.59
N LEU A 62 -1.12 -2.75 -15.29
CA LEU A 62 -0.74 -3.40 -14.03
C LEU A 62 -0.83 -2.45 -12.84
N ALA A 63 -0.44 -1.18 -13.02
CA ALA A 63 -0.55 -0.16 -11.99
C ALA A 63 -2.01 0.02 -11.53
N GLN A 64 -2.93 0.22 -12.47
CA GLN A 64 -4.36 0.37 -12.18
C GLN A 64 -4.95 -0.89 -11.55
N ARG A 65 -4.50 -2.08 -11.96
CA ARG A 65 -4.97 -3.34 -11.38
C ARG A 65 -4.58 -3.46 -9.91
N ILE A 66 -3.36 -3.06 -9.53
CA ILE A 66 -2.91 -2.99 -8.12
C ILE A 66 -3.76 -1.98 -7.35
N GLU A 67 -3.92 -0.76 -7.87
CA GLU A 67 -4.68 0.31 -7.21
C GLU A 67 -6.16 -0.09 -6.98
N ARG A 68 -6.77 -0.75 -7.95
CA ARG A 68 -8.14 -1.30 -7.85
C ARG A 68 -8.23 -2.41 -6.82
N ALA A 69 -7.24 -3.31 -6.78
CA ALA A 69 -7.21 -4.38 -5.78
C ALA A 69 -7.13 -3.82 -4.34
N VAL A 70 -6.25 -2.85 -4.10
CA VAL A 70 -6.15 -2.15 -2.80
C VAL A 70 -7.47 -1.44 -2.46
N SER A 71 -8.05 -0.73 -3.42
CA SER A 71 -9.33 -0.03 -3.24
C SER A 71 -10.48 -0.99 -2.94
N SER A 72 -10.54 -2.16 -3.60
CA SER A 72 -11.54 -3.21 -3.34
C SER A 72 -11.42 -3.75 -1.92
N VAL A 73 -10.20 -4.09 -1.46
CA VAL A 73 -9.96 -4.57 -0.10
C VAL A 73 -10.40 -3.54 0.94
N LEU A 74 -10.11 -2.26 0.70
CA LEU A 74 -10.58 -1.18 1.59
C LEU A 74 -12.10 -1.01 1.55
N ALA A 75 -12.74 -1.11 0.39
CA ALA A 75 -14.20 -1.04 0.25
C ALA A 75 -14.91 -2.19 0.97
N GLN A 76 -14.27 -3.36 1.06
CA GLN A 76 -14.75 -4.52 1.84
C GLN A 76 -14.58 -4.34 3.37
N GLY A 77 -14.01 -3.23 3.83
CA GLY A 77 -13.89 -2.90 5.25
C GLY A 77 -12.68 -3.51 5.97
N PHE A 78 -11.76 -4.16 5.25
CA PHE A 78 -10.52 -4.66 5.82
C PHE A 78 -9.55 -3.50 6.11
N ARG A 79 -8.92 -3.51 7.28
CA ARG A 79 -8.00 -2.46 7.73
C ARG A 79 -6.78 -3.08 8.41
N THR A 80 -5.62 -2.44 8.36
CA THR A 80 -4.52 -2.71 9.30
C THR A 80 -4.65 -1.82 10.53
N ALA A 81 -3.90 -2.12 11.59
CA ALA A 81 -4.06 -1.47 12.90
C ALA A 81 -3.92 0.06 12.85
N ASP A 82 -3.06 0.59 11.97
CA ASP A 82 -2.81 2.02 11.76
C ASP A 82 -3.98 2.80 11.14
N ILE A 83 -4.90 2.12 10.45
CA ILE A 83 -6.05 2.74 9.76
C ILE A 83 -7.40 2.18 10.22
N ALA A 84 -7.38 1.33 11.24
CA ALA A 84 -8.59 0.79 11.83
C ALA A 84 -9.36 1.90 12.54
N GLN A 85 -10.64 2.06 12.19
CA GLN A 85 -11.60 2.78 13.03
C GLN A 85 -12.35 1.77 13.90
N VAL A 86 -13.13 2.26 14.88
CA VAL A 86 -13.90 1.45 15.85
C VAL A 86 -14.76 0.36 15.19
N ARG A 87 -15.10 0.50 13.90
CA ARG A 87 -15.81 -0.50 13.10
C ARG A 87 -14.97 -0.88 11.87
N GLY A 88 -14.38 -2.08 11.90
CA GLY A 88 -13.64 -2.66 10.77
C GLY A 88 -12.96 -3.97 11.18
N GLN A 89 -12.76 -4.88 10.22
CA GLN A 89 -11.98 -6.09 10.49
C GLN A 89 -10.49 -5.75 10.38
N VAL A 90 -9.80 -5.77 11.52
CA VAL A 90 -8.36 -5.52 11.60
C VAL A 90 -7.61 -6.78 11.18
N LEU A 91 -6.74 -6.64 10.19
CA LEU A 91 -5.87 -7.68 9.65
C LEU A 91 -4.41 -7.37 10.00
N GLY A 92 -3.61 -8.43 10.06
CA GLY A 92 -2.16 -8.30 10.07
C GLY A 92 -1.59 -8.01 8.67
N THR A 93 -0.28 -7.78 8.62
CA THR A 93 0.45 -7.46 7.39
C THR A 93 0.26 -8.54 6.32
N ARG A 94 0.43 -9.81 6.69
CA ARG A 94 0.33 -10.96 5.79
C ARG A 94 -1.09 -11.13 5.27
N GLU A 95 -2.08 -11.08 6.16
CA GLU A 95 -3.48 -11.27 5.83
C GLU A 95 -3.98 -10.16 4.90
N MET A 96 -3.53 -8.92 5.11
CA MET A 96 -3.80 -7.81 4.21
C MET A 96 -3.20 -8.06 2.82
N GLY A 97 -1.94 -8.49 2.76
CA GLY A 97 -1.28 -8.85 1.48
C GLY A 97 -2.01 -9.97 0.73
N GLU A 98 -2.42 -11.02 1.43
CA GLU A 98 -3.20 -12.12 0.84
C GLU A 98 -4.54 -11.65 0.28
N LYS A 99 -5.25 -10.75 0.97
CA LYS A 99 -6.50 -10.17 0.47
C LYS A 99 -6.27 -9.39 -0.81
N ILE A 100 -5.22 -8.58 -0.86
CA ILE A 100 -4.86 -7.81 -2.06
C ILE A 100 -4.51 -8.74 -3.23
N ILE A 101 -3.74 -9.81 -3.01
CA ILE A 101 -3.42 -10.81 -4.05
C ILE A 101 -4.68 -11.46 -4.60
N ARG A 102 -5.61 -11.85 -3.72
CA ARG A 102 -6.89 -12.45 -4.13
C ARG A 102 -7.72 -11.49 -4.97
N GLU A 103 -7.82 -10.23 -4.57
CA GLU A 103 -8.54 -9.21 -5.34
C GLU A 103 -7.85 -8.89 -6.66
N TYR A 104 -6.52 -8.74 -6.68
CA TYR A 104 -5.73 -8.53 -7.88
C TYR A 104 -5.97 -9.62 -8.93
N SER A 105 -6.18 -10.87 -8.51
CA SER A 105 -6.44 -11.99 -9.44
C SER A 105 -7.85 -11.98 -10.04
N ARG A 106 -8.78 -11.17 -9.51
CA ARG A 106 -10.19 -11.10 -9.92
C ARG A 106 -10.52 -9.93 -10.84
N VAL A 107 -9.84 -8.79 -10.66
CA VAL A 107 -9.86 -7.64 -11.59
C VAL A 107 -8.97 -7.89 -12.79
#